data_AF-A0A7X0VR27-F1
#
_entry.id   AF-A0A7X0VR27-F1
#
_cell.length_a   1.000
_cell.length_b   1.000
_cell.length_c   1.000
_cell.angle_alpha   90.00
_cell.angle_beta   90.00
_cell.angle_gamma   90.00
#
_symmetry.space_group_name_H-M   'P 1'
#
loop_
_entity.id
_entity.type
_entity.pdbx_description
1 polymer ?
#
loop_
_entity_poly.entity_id
_entity_poly.type
_entity_poly.pdbx_seq_one_letter_code
_entity_poly.pdbx_strand_id
1 'polypeptide(L)'
;MSRYLWAVKFLRNAAAHNSCLINSLKNPYNTHINLCKDINTYISKIDGISSDIRKRRMANPIINDFVVTLYVFNNVVTSEEIKKRAMSELKDLIDIRFTRDKNYFGKNQLIVSYYKFVKIIVDYFYNNCI
;
A
#
# COMPACT_ATOMS: atom_id res chain seq x y z
N MET A 1 15.23 -11.21 2.06
CA MET A 1 15.44 -10.01 1.23
C MET A 1 15.00 -10.23 -0.23
N SER A 2 15.50 -11.26 -0.94
CA SER A 2 15.19 -11.51 -2.37
C SER A 2 13.69 -11.54 -2.71
N ARG A 3 12.85 -12.09 -1.83
CA ARG A 3 11.39 -12.17 -2.00
C ARG A 3 10.66 -10.82 -2.02
N TYR A 4 11.22 -9.77 -1.42
CA TYR A 4 10.59 -8.44 -1.36
C TYR A 4 10.99 -7.56 -2.55
N LEU A 5 12.15 -7.82 -3.15
CA LEU A 5 12.67 -7.04 -4.27
C LEU A 5 11.78 -7.09 -5.51
N TRP A 6 11.07 -8.20 -5.72
CA TRP A 6 10.12 -8.32 -6.83
C TRP A 6 8.96 -7.34 -6.72
N ALA A 7 8.34 -7.25 -5.54
CA ALA A 7 7.27 -6.29 -5.28
C ALA A 7 7.71 -4.85 -5.53
N VAL A 8 8.87 -4.47 -5.00
CA VAL A 8 9.46 -3.14 -5.19
C VAL A 8 9.73 -2.87 -6.68
N LYS A 9 10.30 -3.86 -7.39
CA LYS A 9 10.56 -3.77 -8.84
C LYS A 9 9.28 -3.61 -9.64
N PHE A 10 8.23 -4.36 -9.33
CA PHE A 10 6.95 -4.29 -10.06
C PHE A 10 6.29 -2.93 -9.87
N LEU A 11 6.24 -2.41 -8.64
CA LEU A 11 5.67 -1.10 -8.38
C LEU A 11 6.45 0.02 -9.07
N ARG A 12 7.80 -0.03 -9.00
CA ARG A 12 8.68 0.93 -9.69
C ARG A 12 8.49 0.89 -11.20
N ASN A 13 8.37 -0.30 -11.78
CA ASN A 13 8.15 -0.45 -13.22
C ASN A 13 6.76 0.05 -13.63
N ALA A 14 5.72 -0.24 -12.85
CA ALA A 14 4.37 0.26 -13.11
C ALA A 14 4.33 1.79 -13.12
N ALA A 15 5.04 2.45 -12.20
CA ALA A 15 5.21 3.90 -12.21
C ALA A 15 5.98 4.39 -13.46
N ALA A 16 7.10 3.74 -13.81
CA ALA A 16 7.92 4.13 -14.96
C ALA A 16 7.21 3.98 -16.32
N HIS A 17 6.30 3.00 -16.44
CA HIS A 17 5.55 2.73 -17.65
C HIS A 17 4.14 3.34 -17.67
N ASN A 18 3.80 4.19 -16.69
CA ASN A 18 2.47 4.82 -16.54
C ASN A 18 1.31 3.82 -16.50
N SER A 19 1.53 2.64 -15.92
CA SER A 19 0.49 1.62 -15.74
C SER A 19 -0.59 2.13 -14.78
N CYS A 20 -1.86 2.00 -15.16
CA CYS A 20 -2.98 2.50 -14.34
C CYS A 20 -3.23 1.60 -13.11
N LEU A 21 -2.60 1.93 -11.98
CA LEU A 21 -2.72 1.19 -10.71
C LEU A 21 -4.15 1.09 -10.18
N ILE A 22 -4.95 2.16 -10.36
CA ILE A 22 -6.34 2.21 -9.90
C ILE A 22 -7.21 1.21 -10.67
N ASN A 23 -6.98 1.07 -11.99
CA ASN A 23 -7.72 0.10 -12.79
C ASN A 23 -7.44 -1.34 -12.34
N SER A 24 -6.19 -1.62 -11.91
CA SER A 24 -5.78 -2.92 -11.36
C SER A 24 -6.37 -3.25 -9.98
N LEU A 25 -7.14 -2.35 -9.36
CA LEU A 25 -7.91 -2.66 -8.14
C LEU A 25 -9.11 -3.58 -8.42
N LYS A 26 -9.70 -3.48 -9.62
CA LYS A 26 -10.70 -4.42 -10.12
C LYS A 26 -9.96 -5.69 -10.54
N ASN A 27 -9.73 -6.63 -9.62
CA ASN A 27 -9.14 -7.92 -10.01
C ASN A 27 -10.17 -8.69 -10.87
N PRO A 28 -9.75 -9.36 -11.96
CA PRO A 28 -9.27 -10.72 -11.84
C PRO A 28 -8.22 -11.08 -12.91
N TYR A 29 -6.94 -11.15 -12.53
CA TYR A 29 -6.05 -12.07 -13.25
C TYR A 29 -5.71 -13.20 -12.31
N ASN A 30 -5.57 -14.40 -12.87
CA ASN A 30 -5.20 -15.63 -12.18
C ASN A 30 -3.73 -15.57 -11.72
N THR A 31 -3.28 -14.41 -11.26
CA THR A 31 -1.94 -14.11 -10.83
C THR A 31 -1.80 -14.68 -9.43
N HIS A 32 -1.19 -15.85 -9.34
CA HIS A 32 -0.75 -16.39 -8.07
C HIS A 32 0.28 -15.44 -7.46
N ILE A 33 -0.14 -14.70 -6.43
CA ILE A 33 0.77 -13.87 -5.63
C ILE A 33 1.31 -14.76 -4.52
N ASN A 34 2.63 -14.83 -4.42
CA ASN A 34 3.29 -15.41 -3.27
C ASN A 34 3.26 -14.41 -2.11
N LEU A 35 2.15 -14.40 -1.37
CA LEU A 35 2.00 -13.66 -0.12
C LEU A 35 3.14 -14.03 0.84
N CYS A 36 4.02 -13.08 1.13
CA CYS A 36 5.03 -13.27 2.16
C CYS A 36 4.35 -13.38 3.53
N LYS A 37 4.40 -14.58 4.13
CA LYS A 37 3.83 -14.85 5.47
C LYS A 37 4.31 -13.82 6.50
N ASP A 38 5.59 -13.48 6.48
CA ASP A 38 6.20 -12.52 7.41
C ASP A 38 5.55 -11.13 7.33
N ILE A 39 5.27 -10.65 6.12
CA ILE A 39 4.60 -9.36 5.88
C ILE A 39 3.13 -9.44 6.35
N ASN A 40 2.46 -10.54 6.07
CA ASN A 40 1.07 -10.74 6.51
C ASN A 40 0.96 -10.76 8.05
N THR A 41 1.93 -11.37 8.74
CA THR A 41 2.07 -11.36 10.20
C THR A 41 2.46 -9.99 10.74
N TYR A 42 3.28 -9.23 10.01
CA TYR A 42 3.62 -7.86 10.40
C TYR A 42 2.37 -6.95 10.35
N ILE A 43 1.65 -6.98 9.23
CA ILE A 43 0.43 -6.19 9.03
C ILE A 43 -0.69 -6.63 9.98
N SER A 44 -0.71 -7.90 10.42
CA SER A 44 -1.74 -8.36 11.36
C SER A 44 -1.70 -7.69 12.73
N LYS A 45 -0.59 -7.01 13.05
CA LYS A 45 -0.41 -6.25 14.29
C LYS A 45 -0.88 -4.79 14.16
N ILE A 46 -1.32 -4.38 12.97
CA ILE A 46 -1.82 -3.02 12.74
C ILE A 46 -3.29 -2.96 13.14
N ASP A 47 -3.59 -2.11 14.12
CA ASP A 47 -4.96 -1.89 14.58
C ASP A 47 -5.85 -1.35 13.46
N GLY A 48 -7.13 -1.77 13.48
CA GLY A 48 -8.11 -1.38 12.46
C GLY A 48 -8.12 -2.26 11.20
N ILE A 49 -7.26 -3.28 11.10
CA ILE A 49 -7.26 -4.24 9.98
C ILE A 49 -7.71 -5.63 10.45
N SER A 50 -8.96 -6.01 10.13
CA SER A 50 -9.43 -7.37 10.40
C SER A 50 -8.71 -8.42 9.54
N SER A 51 -8.67 -9.66 10.01
CA SER A 51 -8.08 -10.80 9.29
C SER A 51 -8.68 -10.97 7.88
N ASP A 52 -10.01 -10.86 7.75
CA ASP A 52 -10.72 -11.03 6.48
C ASP A 52 -10.48 -9.88 5.51
N ILE A 53 -10.38 -8.65 6.01
CA ILE A 53 -10.01 -7.50 5.18
C ILE A 53 -8.58 -7.67 4.71
N ARG A 54 -7.64 -8.00 5.61
CA ARG A 54 -6.24 -8.24 5.27
C ARG A 54 -6.09 -9.30 4.19
N LYS A 55 -6.72 -10.47 4.38
CA LYS A 55 -6.66 -11.59 3.42
C LYS A 55 -7.16 -11.18 2.03
N ARG A 56 -8.29 -10.46 1.96
CA ARG A 56 -8.86 -10.02 0.67
C ARG A 56 -8.05 -8.90 0.01
N ARG A 57 -7.58 -7.92 0.77
CA ARG A 57 -6.88 -6.74 0.23
C ARG A 57 -5.46 -7.08 -0.19
N MET A 58 -4.73 -7.85 0.62
CA MET A 58 -3.37 -8.29 0.31
C MET A 58 -3.29 -9.30 -0.85
N ALA A 59 -4.42 -9.90 -1.24
CA ALA A 59 -4.53 -10.74 -2.43
C ALA A 59 -4.62 -9.94 -3.74
N ASN A 60 -4.68 -8.61 -3.70
CA ASN A 60 -4.51 -7.78 -4.90
C ASN A 60 -3.01 -7.50 -5.13
N PRO A 61 -2.45 -7.75 -6.33
CA PRO A 61 -1.01 -7.60 -6.57
C PRO A 61 -0.48 -6.19 -6.30
N ILE A 62 -1.19 -5.16 -6.76
CA ILE A 62 -0.75 -3.77 -6.59
C ILE A 62 -0.78 -3.37 -5.11
N ILE A 63 -1.80 -3.80 -4.38
CA ILE A 63 -1.86 -3.55 -2.93
C ILE A 63 -0.75 -4.31 -2.20
N ASN A 64 -0.50 -5.57 -2.58
CA ASN A 64 0.59 -6.34 -2.02
C ASN A 64 1.93 -5.63 -2.23
N ASP A 65 2.23 -5.28 -3.48
CA ASP A 65 3.48 -4.65 -3.88
C ASP A 65 3.68 -3.30 -3.18
N PHE A 66 2.62 -2.50 -3.07
CA PHE A 66 2.62 -1.25 -2.33
C PHE A 66 2.98 -1.44 -0.86
N VAL A 67 2.29 -2.35 -0.16
CA VAL A 67 2.53 -2.57 1.28
C VAL A 67 3.91 -3.18 1.54
N VAL A 68 4.36 -4.12 0.69
CA VAL A 68 5.71 -4.67 0.76
C VAL A 68 6.74 -3.58 0.56
N THR A 69 6.51 -2.64 -0.37
CA THR A 69 7.43 -1.53 -0.62
C THR A 69 7.56 -0.63 0.61
N LEU A 70 6.46 -0.29 1.29
CA LEU A 70 6.51 0.47 2.54
C LEU A 70 7.25 -0.27 3.65
N TYR A 71 7.00 -1.58 3.79
CA TYR A 71 7.71 -2.41 4.73
C TYR A 71 9.22 -2.42 4.46
N VAL A 72 9.63 -2.61 3.21
CA VAL A 72 11.06 -2.59 2.82
C VAL A 72 11.66 -1.22 3.08
N PHE A 73 10.98 -0.14 2.67
CA PHE A 73 11.42 1.24 2.89
C PHE A 73 11.70 1.51 4.38
N ASN A 74 10.75 1.16 5.24
CA ASN A 74 10.86 1.35 6.68
C ASN A 74 12.05 0.61 7.32
N ASN A 75 12.38 -0.59 6.80
CA ASN A 75 13.44 -1.44 7.35
C ASN A 75 14.82 -1.18 6.73
N VAL A 76 14.90 -0.68 5.50
CA VAL A 76 16.16 -0.49 4.77
C VAL A 76 16.70 0.93 4.91
N VAL A 77 15.83 1.93 4.92
CA VAL A 77 16.26 3.32 5.11
C VAL A 77 16.63 3.52 6.56
N THR A 78 17.83 4.04 6.82
CA THR A 78 18.35 4.28 8.19
C THR A 78 18.25 5.75 8.60
N SER A 79 18.14 6.67 7.64
CA SER A 79 17.95 8.09 7.92
C SER A 79 16.51 8.38 8.30
N GLU A 80 16.31 8.80 9.55
CA GLU A 80 15.00 9.21 10.06
C GLU A 80 14.47 10.45 9.34
N GLU A 81 15.34 11.37 8.93
CA GLU A 81 14.95 12.55 8.15
C GLU A 81 14.36 12.15 6.78
N ILE A 82 15.01 11.20 6.08
CA ILE A 82 14.51 10.69 4.80
C ILE A 82 13.16 9.98 4.99
N LYS A 83 13.02 9.16 6.04
CA LYS A 83 11.75 8.48 6.34
C LYS A 83 10.64 9.49 6.60
N LYS A 84 10.88 10.45 7.50
CA LYS A 84 9.90 11.47 7.87
C LYS A 84 9.46 12.28 6.66
N ARG A 85 10.40 12.74 5.83
CA ARG A 85 10.08 13.48 4.61
C ARG A 85 9.23 12.66 3.64
N ALA A 86 9.70 11.46 3.27
CA ALA A 86 8.99 10.63 2.29
C ALA A 86 7.60 10.21 2.77
N MET A 87 7.47 9.84 4.05
CA MET A 87 6.19 9.47 4.63
C MET A 87 5.25 10.67 4.79
N SER A 88 5.77 11.88 5.03
CA SER A 88 4.95 13.11 5.04
C SER A 88 4.39 13.41 3.65
N GLU A 89 5.23 13.34 2.60
CA GLU A 89 4.79 13.53 1.22
C GLU A 89 3.73 12.48 0.81
N LEU A 90 3.90 11.22 1.22
CA LEU A 90 2.91 10.17 0.99
C LEU A 90 1.62 10.39 1.78
N LYS A 91 1.72 10.84 3.03
CA LYS A 91 0.58 11.17 3.88
C LYS A 91 -0.26 12.29 3.27
N ASP A 92 0.38 13.36 2.79
CA ASP A 92 -0.28 14.46 2.09
C ASP A 92 -0.98 14.00 0.79
N LEU A 93 -0.34 13.10 0.04
CA LEU A 93 -0.95 12.51 -1.14
C LEU A 93 -2.29 11.80 -0.81
N ILE A 94 -2.30 10.98 0.24
CA ILE A 94 -3.47 10.20 0.67
C ILE A 94 -4.56 11.06 1.32
N ASP A 95 -4.17 12.01 2.16
CA ASP A 95 -5.11 12.77 2.98
C ASP A 95 -5.66 14.00 2.27
N ILE A 96 -4.84 14.65 1.43
CA ILE A 96 -5.19 15.91 0.76
C ILE A 96 -5.53 15.64 -0.70
N ARG A 97 -4.58 15.09 -1.47
CA ARG A 97 -4.74 15.01 -2.93
C ARG A 97 -5.82 14.02 -3.34
N PHE A 98 -5.84 12.83 -2.74
CA PHE A 98 -6.83 11.79 -3.07
C PHE A 98 -8.25 12.14 -2.62
N THR A 99 -8.39 12.98 -1.59
CA THR A 99 -9.69 13.34 -1.02
C THR A 99 -10.29 14.61 -1.62
N ARG A 100 -9.52 15.40 -2.39
CA ARG A 100 -9.97 16.65 -3.01
C ARG A 100 -11.28 16.50 -3.78
N ASP A 101 -11.41 15.44 -4.56
CA ASP A 101 -12.57 15.14 -5.39
C ASP A 101 -13.37 13.94 -4.86
N LYS A 102 -13.37 13.71 -3.53
CA LYS A 102 -13.97 12.53 -2.88
C LYS A 102 -15.43 12.26 -3.28
N ASN A 103 -16.20 13.31 -3.57
CA ASN A 103 -17.61 13.18 -3.96
C ASN A 103 -17.77 12.46 -5.30
N TYR A 104 -16.82 12.61 -6.22
CA TYR A 104 -16.80 11.91 -7.50
C TYR A 104 -16.61 10.40 -7.32
N PHE A 105 -15.71 10.00 -6.42
CA PHE A 105 -15.39 8.60 -6.16
C PHE A 105 -16.25 7.93 -5.09
N GLY A 106 -17.01 8.70 -4.30
CA GLY A 106 -17.72 8.22 -3.11
C GLY A 106 -18.76 7.13 -3.37
N LYS A 107 -19.30 7.05 -4.59
CA LYS A 107 -20.23 5.99 -5.00
C LYS A 107 -19.53 4.69 -5.41
N ASN A 108 -18.22 4.73 -5.71
CA ASN A 108 -17.45 3.56 -6.09
C ASN A 108 -16.89 2.84 -4.86
N GLN A 109 -17.66 1.86 -4.34
CA GLN A 109 -17.31 1.12 -3.13
C GLN A 109 -15.96 0.39 -3.19
N LEU A 110 -15.54 -0.04 -4.39
CA LEU A 110 -14.25 -0.68 -4.59
C LEU A 110 -13.10 0.30 -4.28
N ILE A 111 -13.12 1.47 -4.92
CA ILE A 111 -12.11 2.52 -4.71
C ILE A 111 -12.12 2.98 -3.25
N VAL A 112 -13.31 3.28 -2.71
CA VAL A 112 -13.46 3.74 -1.32
C VAL A 112 -12.91 2.71 -0.33
N SER A 113 -13.17 1.43 -0.53
CA SER A 113 -12.70 0.40 0.39
C SER A 113 -11.19 0.15 0.29
N TYR A 114 -10.61 0.18 -0.91
CA TYR A 114 -9.14 0.10 -1.04
C TYR A 114 -8.45 1.33 -0.49
N TYR A 115 -9.00 2.53 -0.71
CA TYR A 115 -8.51 3.78 -0.13
C TYR A 115 -8.46 3.69 1.41
N LYS A 116 -9.54 3.27 2.06
CA LYS A 116 -9.59 3.10 3.52
C LYS A 116 -8.51 2.15 4.03
N PHE A 117 -8.29 1.03 3.33
CA PHE A 117 -7.24 0.08 3.68
C PHE A 117 -5.83 0.68 3.54
N VAL A 118 -5.55 1.32 2.40
CA VAL A 118 -4.26 1.99 2.14
C VAL A 118 -4.01 3.09 3.17
N LYS A 119 -5.03 3.86 3.52
CA LYS A 119 -4.94 4.92 4.53
C LYS A 119 -4.50 4.38 5.89
N ILE A 120 -5.11 3.31 6.39
CA ILE A 120 -4.71 2.70 7.67
C ILE A 120 -3.23 2.28 7.65
N ILE A 121 -2.78 1.66 6.55
CA ILE A 121 -1.38 1.25 6.40
C ILE A 121 -0.43 2.46 6.38
N VAL A 122 -0.74 3.50 5.59
CA VAL A 122 0.10 4.70 5.49
C VAL A 122 0.15 5.43 6.83
N ASP A 123 -0.98 5.54 7.52
CA ASP A 123 -1.07 6.19 8.84
C ASP A 123 -0.19 5.45 9.86
N TYR A 124 -0.20 4.11 9.85
CA TYR A 124 0.68 3.30 10.68
C TYR A 124 2.17 3.55 10.40
N PHE A 125 2.60 3.50 9.13
CA PHE A 125 4.01 3.73 8.79
C PHE A 125 4.45 5.16 9.04
N TYR A 126 3.56 6.13 8.83
CA TYR A 126 3.84 7.54 9.10
C TYR A 126 4.10 7.76 10.59
N ASN A 127 3.23 7.21 11.45
CA ASN A 127 3.38 7.32 12.91
C ASN A 127 4.67 6.68 13.44
N ASN A 128 5.22 5.67 12.75
CA ASN A 128 6.51 5.08 13.12
C ASN A 128 7.72 5.96 12.75
N CYS A 129 7.52 7.02 11.96
CA CYS A 129 8.59 7.89 11.45
C CYS A 129 8.61 9.28 12.10
N ILE A 130 7.65 9.60 12.98
CA ILE A 130 7.51 10.91 13.65
C ILE A 130 7.78 10.83 15.14
#